data_AF-A0A261QQJ4-F1
#
_entry.id   AF-A0A261QQJ4-F1
#
_cell.length_a   1.000
_cell.length_b   1.000
_cell.length_c   1.000
_cell.angle_alpha   90.00
_cell.angle_beta   90.00
_cell.angle_gamma   90.00
#
_symmetry.space_group_name_H-M   'P 1'
#
loop_
_entity.id
_entity.type
_entity.pdbx_description
1 polymer ?
#
loop_
_entity_poly.entity_id
_entity_poly.type
_entity_poly.pdbx_seq_one_letter_code
_entity_poly.pdbx_strand_id
1 'polypeptide(L)'
;MAQLYFYYSSMNAGKTTSLLQSSYNYQERGMRTLVFTPEIDDRYARGQVHSRIGLSSPAELFSAQTDMYTAVATAHEQQTIHCVLVDECHFLSREQVAGLCAVVDKLTIPVLSRPRRGL
;
A
#
# COMPACT_ATOMS: atom_id res chain seq x y z
N MET A 1 -15.86 -5.56 -9.97
CA MET A 1 -15.08 -6.57 -9.21
C MET A 1 -13.83 -5.90 -8.70
N ALA A 2 -13.60 -5.88 -7.39
CA ALA A 2 -12.31 -5.51 -6.81
C ALA A 2 -11.34 -6.68 -6.95
N GLN A 3 -10.06 -6.40 -7.17
CA GLN A 3 -9.02 -7.42 -7.36
C GLN A 3 -7.78 -7.06 -6.53
N LEU A 4 -7.14 -8.08 -5.94
CA LEU A 4 -5.84 -7.97 -5.29
C LEU A 4 -4.76 -8.22 -6.34
N TYR A 5 -3.96 -7.19 -6.65
CA TYR A 5 -2.85 -7.35 -7.59
C TYR A 5 -1.52 -7.39 -6.84
N PHE A 6 -0.84 -8.53 -6.96
CA PHE A 6 0.58 -8.64 -6.66
C PHE A 6 1.35 -8.43 -7.95
N TYR A 7 2.17 -7.40 -7.98
CA TYR A 7 3.07 -7.21 -9.11
C TYR A 7 4.51 -7.45 -8.68
N TYR A 8 5.07 -8.54 -9.18
CA TYR A 8 6.47 -8.88 -9.03
C TYR A 8 7.28 -8.31 -10.19
N SER A 9 8.40 -7.65 -9.90
CA SER A 9 9.36 -7.20 -10.91
C SER A 9 10.79 -7.22 -10.36
N SER A 10 11.75 -7.33 -11.26
CA SER A 10 13.19 -7.26 -10.98
C SER A 10 13.59 -5.93 -10.32
N MET A 11 14.73 -5.91 -9.63
CA MET A 11 15.31 -4.71 -9.02
C MET A 11 15.57 -3.63 -10.08
N ASN A 12 15.57 -2.35 -9.68
CA ASN A 12 15.77 -1.19 -10.58
C ASN A 12 14.66 -0.91 -11.61
N ALA A 13 13.54 -1.65 -11.61
CA ALA A 13 12.43 -1.45 -12.55
C ALA A 13 11.45 -0.32 -12.19
N GLY A 14 11.82 0.64 -11.32
CA GLY A 14 10.92 1.74 -10.95
C GLY A 14 9.69 1.33 -10.12
N LYS A 15 9.80 0.31 -9.27
CA LYS A 15 8.65 -0.30 -8.56
C LYS A 15 7.90 0.66 -7.63
N THR A 16 8.59 1.38 -6.75
CA THR A 16 7.98 2.42 -5.91
C THR A 16 7.44 3.57 -6.76
N THR A 17 8.11 3.89 -7.87
CA THR A 17 7.62 4.87 -8.85
C THR A 17 6.27 4.44 -9.42
N SER A 18 6.09 3.18 -9.85
CA SER A 18 4.82 2.71 -10.39
C SER A 18 3.70 2.65 -9.34
N LEU A 19 4.02 2.33 -8.09
CA LEU A 19 3.07 2.36 -6.98
C LEU A 19 2.60 3.79 -6.71
N LEU A 20 3.54 4.74 -6.61
CA LEU A 20 3.21 6.16 -6.40
C LEU A 20 2.53 6.81 -7.62
N GLN A 21 2.92 6.43 -8.84
CA GLN A 21 2.21 6.84 -10.05
C GLN A 21 0.77 6.33 -10.08
N SER A 22 0.53 5.10 -9.63
CA SER A 22 -0.83 4.58 -9.47
C SER A 22 -1.60 5.43 -8.47
N SER A 23 -1.02 5.70 -7.30
CA SER A 23 -1.61 6.58 -6.29
C SER A 23 -1.98 7.96 -6.86
N TYR A 24 -1.05 8.57 -7.59
CA TYR A 24 -1.23 9.86 -8.24
C TYR A 24 -2.39 9.83 -9.25
N ASN A 25 -2.49 8.79 -10.08
CA ASN A 25 -3.58 8.63 -11.04
C ASN A 25 -4.96 8.51 -10.38
N TYR A 26 -5.05 7.90 -9.19
CA TYR A 26 -6.30 7.89 -8.42
C TYR A 26 -6.62 9.30 -7.91
N GLN A 27 -5.63 10.00 -7.35
CA GLN A 27 -5.80 11.33 -6.79
C GLN A 27 -6.21 12.37 -7.86
N GLU A 28 -5.63 12.31 -9.06
CA GLU A 28 -6.03 13.14 -10.21
C GLU A 28 -7.50 12.96 -10.61
N ARG A 29 -8.09 11.80 -10.30
CA ARG A 29 -9.50 11.50 -10.54
C ARG A 29 -10.39 11.84 -9.33
N GLY A 30 -9.87 12.53 -8.33
CA GLY A 30 -10.55 12.83 -7.07
C GLY A 30 -10.74 11.61 -6.16
N MET A 31 -10.05 10.50 -6.44
CA MET A 31 -10.16 9.27 -5.67
C MET A 31 -9.07 9.19 -4.61
N ARG A 32 -9.46 8.97 -3.36
CA ARG A 32 -8.52 8.81 -2.24
C ARG A 32 -7.87 7.43 -2.24
N THR A 33 -6.57 7.41 -2.02
CA THR A 33 -5.77 6.19 -1.79
C THR A 33 -5.25 6.14 -0.36
N LEU A 34 -4.97 4.93 0.12
CA LEU A 34 -4.29 4.69 1.39
C LEU A 34 -2.98 3.93 1.13
N VAL A 35 -1.85 4.47 1.57
CA VAL A 35 -0.52 3.87 1.37
C VAL A 35 -0.02 3.32 2.69
N PHE A 36 0.50 2.10 2.68
CA PHE A 36 1.12 1.46 3.83
C PHE A 36 2.60 1.18 3.57
N THR A 37 3.42 1.37 4.60
CA THR A 37 4.85 1.02 4.62
C THR A 37 5.19 0.42 6.00
N PRO A 38 6.13 -0.52 6.11
CA PRO A 38 6.45 -1.12 7.40
C PRO A 38 7.14 -0.10 8.31
N GLU A 39 6.87 -0.19 9.62
CA GLU A 39 7.50 0.68 10.64
C GLU A 39 9.03 0.56 10.67
N ILE A 40 9.54 -0.64 10.35
CA ILE A 40 10.96 -0.95 10.31
C ILE A 40 11.71 -0.34 9.10
N ASP A 41 10.99 0.28 8.16
CA ASP A 41 11.63 1.01 7.06
C ASP A 41 11.99 2.44 7.52
N ASP A 42 13.22 2.61 7.99
CA ASP A 42 13.78 3.85 8.51
C ASP A 42 14.53 4.70 7.47
N ARG A 43 14.46 4.32 6.19
CA ARG A 43 15.25 4.93 5.11
C ARG A 43 14.76 6.32 4.68
N TYR A 44 13.53 6.68 5.02
CA TYR A 44 12.90 7.97 4.71
C TYR A 44 12.23 8.57 5.95
N ALA A 45 11.70 9.78 5.82
CA ALA A 45 10.89 10.37 6.89
C ALA A 45 9.77 9.40 7.29
N ARG A 46 9.64 9.09 8.59
CA ARG A 46 8.62 8.17 9.11
C ARG A 46 7.25 8.59 8.59
N GLY A 47 6.51 7.64 8.01
CA GLY A 47 5.18 7.87 7.46
C GLY A 47 5.16 8.50 6.07
N GLN A 48 6.24 8.39 5.28
CA GLN A 48 6.23 8.72 3.85
C GLN A 48 6.91 7.63 3.02
N VAL A 49 6.33 7.34 1.86
CA VAL A 49 6.95 6.51 0.83
C VAL A 49 7.52 7.41 -0.25
N HIS A 50 8.80 7.23 -0.57
CA HIS A 50 9.51 7.99 -1.60
C HIS A 50 10.00 7.10 -2.74
N SER A 51 9.75 7.53 -3.96
CA SER A 51 10.40 6.96 -5.14
C SER A 51 11.76 7.57 -5.39
N ARG A 52 12.60 6.84 -6.14
CA ARG A 52 13.92 7.33 -6.58
C ARG A 52 13.87 8.50 -7.56
N ILE A 53 12.71 8.80 -8.15
CA ILE A 53 12.53 9.90 -9.10
C ILE A 53 11.87 11.13 -8.46
N GLY A 54 11.78 11.17 -7.12
CA GLY A 54 11.30 12.35 -6.39
C GLY A 54 9.80 12.39 -6.11
N LEU A 55 9.02 11.38 -6.51
CA LEU A 55 7.62 11.26 -6.04
C LEU A 55 7.60 10.86 -4.57
N SER A 56 6.68 11.44 -3.79
CA SER A 56 6.40 11.03 -2.42
C SER A 56 4.89 10.97 -2.15
N SER A 57 4.50 10.14 -1.18
CA SER A 57 3.11 10.10 -0.69
C SER A 57 3.11 9.81 0.81
N PRO A 58 2.18 10.43 1.58
CA PRO A 58 1.95 10.06 2.97
C PRO A 58 1.60 8.58 3.07
N ALA A 59 2.16 7.90 4.06
CA ALA A 59 1.93 6.49 4.28
C ALA A 59 1.70 6.19 5.77
N GLU A 60 0.78 5.27 6.03
CA GLU A 60 0.59 4.70 7.35
C GLU A 60 1.63 3.61 7.61
N LEU A 61 2.12 3.57 8.85
CA LEU A 61 3.07 2.56 9.27
C LEU A 61 2.30 1.30 9.69
N PHE A 62 2.75 0.14 9.21
CA PHE A 62 2.30 -1.14 9.74
C PHE A 62 3.43 -1.85 10.49
N SER A 63 3.10 -2.46 11.62
CA SER A 63 3.98 -3.35 12.38
C SER A 63 3.44 -4.78 12.29
N ALA A 64 4.12 -5.75 12.89
CA ALA A 64 3.64 -7.14 12.93
C ALA A 64 2.30 -7.30 13.68
N GLN A 65 1.90 -6.31 14.50
CA GLN A 65 0.67 -6.32 15.27
C GLN A 65 -0.47 -5.55 14.59
N THR A 66 -0.21 -4.88 13.46
CA THR A 66 -1.22 -4.12 12.73
C THR A 66 -2.23 -5.07 12.08
N ASP A 67 -3.50 -4.94 12.47
CA ASP A 67 -4.63 -5.52 11.75
C ASP A 67 -4.95 -4.67 10.51
N MET A 68 -4.52 -5.14 9.35
CA MET A 68 -4.69 -4.45 8.08
C MET A 68 -6.16 -4.27 7.70
N TYR A 69 -7.03 -5.21 8.05
CA TYR A 69 -8.46 -5.08 7.72
C TYR A 69 -9.08 -3.97 8.54
N THR A 70 -8.88 -4.00 9.86
CA THR A 70 -9.45 -3.01 10.78
C THR A 70 -8.91 -1.60 10.49
N ALA A 71 -7.62 -1.47 10.20
CA ALA A 71 -7.02 -0.20 9.79
C ALA A 71 -7.68 0.39 8.54
N VAL A 72 -7.82 -0.42 7.47
CA VAL A 72 -8.47 0.04 6.22
C VAL A 72 -9.95 0.33 6.42
N ALA A 73 -10.68 -0.53 7.14
CA ALA A 73 -12.10 -0.35 7.40
C ALA A 73 -12.36 0.97 8.15
N THR A 74 -11.59 1.23 9.21
CA THR A 74 -11.70 2.46 10.00
C THR A 74 -11.40 3.70 9.15
N ALA A 75 -10.32 3.65 8.36
CA ALA A 75 -9.95 4.74 7.48
C ALA A 75 -10.94 4.94 6.32
N HIS A 76 -11.64 3.90 5.89
CA HIS A 76 -12.69 3.95 4.86
C HIS A 76 -14.00 4.53 5.40
N GLU A 77 -14.37 4.20 6.64
CA GLU A 77 -15.54 4.77 7.34
C GLU A 77 -15.40 6.28 7.54
N GLN A 78 -14.19 6.77 7.85
CA GLN A 78 -13.92 8.20 7.96
C GLN A 78 -13.97 8.91 6.61
N GLN A 79 -13.39 8.31 5.58
CA GLN A 79 -13.40 8.84 4.23
C GLN A 79 -13.21 7.73 3.21
N THR A 80 -14.11 7.65 2.22
CA THR A 80 -14.10 6.62 1.17
C THR A 80 -12.72 6.43 0.54
N ILE A 81 -12.13 5.26 0.80
CA ILE A 81 -10.89 4.78 0.16
C ILE A 81 -11.25 4.06 -1.13
N HIS A 82 -10.55 4.40 -2.21
CA HIS A 82 -10.74 3.84 -3.54
C HIS A 82 -9.64 2.86 -3.94
N CYS A 83 -8.50 2.89 -3.26
CA CYS A 83 -7.41 1.94 -3.44
C CYS A 83 -6.51 1.89 -2.21
N VAL A 84 -6.09 0.69 -1.82
CA VAL A 84 -5.03 0.48 -0.84
C VAL A 84 -3.76 0.11 -1.58
N LEU A 85 -2.65 0.74 -1.20
CA LEU A 85 -1.32 0.50 -1.75
C LEU A 85 -0.42 0.05 -0.61
N VAL A 86 0.28 -1.07 -0.77
CA VAL A 86 1.21 -1.57 0.24
C VAL A 86 2.60 -1.66 -0.37
N ASP A 87 3.49 -0.78 0.07
CA ASP A 87 4.90 -0.89 -0.23
C ASP A 87 5.54 -1.93 0.69
N GLU A 88 6.65 -2.50 0.23
CA GLU A 88 7.42 -3.49 0.99
C GLU A 88 6.61 -4.67 1.51
N CYS A 89 5.67 -5.17 0.69
CA CYS A 89 4.71 -6.19 1.09
C CYS A 89 5.32 -7.54 1.52
N HIS A 90 6.64 -7.71 1.39
CA HIS A 90 7.39 -8.87 1.85
C HIS A 90 7.54 -8.93 3.39
N PHE A 91 7.32 -7.81 4.09
CA PHE A 91 7.27 -7.77 5.56
C PHE A 91 5.90 -8.11 6.14
N LEU A 92 4.87 -8.28 5.30
CA LEU A 92 3.54 -8.66 5.76
C LEU A 92 3.54 -10.09 6.30
N SER A 93 2.87 -10.30 7.44
CA SER A 93 2.55 -11.64 7.92
C SER A 93 1.44 -12.29 7.08
N ARG A 94 1.26 -13.60 7.24
CA ARG A 94 0.16 -14.34 6.59
C ARG A 94 -1.21 -13.80 7.02
N GLU A 95 -1.35 -13.44 8.29
CA GLU A 95 -2.58 -12.85 8.85
C GLU A 95 -2.86 -11.48 8.23
N GLN A 96 -1.84 -10.65 8.03
CA GLN A 96 -1.97 -9.35 7.39
C GLN A 96 -2.36 -9.47 5.92
N VAL A 97 -1.78 -10.42 5.20
CA VAL A 97 -2.20 -10.74 3.83
C VAL A 97 -3.67 -11.20 3.80
N ALA A 98 -4.09 -12.05 4.75
CA ALA A 98 -5.50 -12.45 4.86
C ALA A 98 -6.43 -11.26 5.16
N GLY A 99 -5.99 -10.32 5.99
CA GLY A 99 -6.72 -9.07 6.24
C GLY A 99 -6.88 -8.21 4.97
N LEU A 100 -5.83 -8.09 4.16
CA LEU A 100 -5.89 -7.40 2.86
C LEU A 100 -6.80 -8.12 1.86
N CYS A 101 -6.83 -9.46 1.85
CA CYS A 101 -7.82 -10.20 1.06
C CYS A 101 -9.24 -9.86 1.52
N ALA A 102 -9.49 -9.83 2.83
CA ALA A 102 -10.79 -9.46 3.38
C ALA A 102 -11.19 -8.02 3.02
N VAL A 103 -10.25 -7.09 2.86
CA VAL A 103 -10.53 -5.73 2.34
C VAL A 103 -11.08 -5.79 0.92
N VAL A 104 -10.47 -6.59 0.04
CA VAL A 104 -10.94 -6.76 -1.33
C VAL A 104 -12.32 -7.42 -1.36
N ASP A 105 -12.51 -8.48 -0.58
CA ASP A 105 -13.73 -9.29 -0.60
C ASP A 105 -14.92 -8.58 0.05
N LYS A 106 -14.71 -7.92 1.20
CA LYS A 106 -15.78 -7.33 2.00
C LYS A 106 -16.02 -5.86 1.71
N LEU A 107 -14.95 -5.09 1.50
CA LEU A 107 -15.05 -3.64 1.28
C LEU A 107 -15.06 -3.29 -0.22
N THR A 108 -14.78 -4.26 -1.10
CA THR A 108 -14.67 -4.04 -2.55
C THR A 108 -13.65 -2.96 -2.94
N ILE A 109 -12.60 -2.81 -2.12
CA ILE A 109 -11.51 -1.86 -2.37
C ILE A 109 -10.34 -2.62 -2.99
N PRO A 110 -9.82 -2.21 -4.16
CA PRO A 110 -8.65 -2.85 -4.75
C PRO A 110 -7.41 -2.62 -3.87
N VAL A 111 -6.59 -3.66 -3.78
CA VAL A 111 -5.32 -3.63 -3.05
C VAL A 111 -4.18 -3.88 -4.04
N LEU A 112 -3.20 -2.99 -4.04
CA LEU A 112 -2.00 -3.03 -4.86
C LEU A 112 -0.80 -3.25 -3.95
N SER A 113 -0.12 -4.39 -4.10
CA SER A 113 1.01 -4.74 -3.25
C SER A 113 2.28 -4.98 -4.08
N ARG A 114 3.40 -4.46 -3.59
CA ARG A 114 4.70 -4.53 -4.26
C ARG A 114 5.80 -4.97 -3.28
N PRO A 115 6.59 -6.02 -3.61
CA PRO A 115 7.76 -6.39 -2.83
C PRO A 115 9.03 -5.68 -3.35
N ARG A 116 9.85 -5.10 -2.46
CA ARG A 116 11.25 -4.75 -2.77
C ARG A 116 12.16 -5.88 -2.25
N ARG A 117 12.37 -6.91 -3.06
CA ARG A 117 13.52 -7.79 -2.84
C ARG A 117 14.79 -6.98 -3.17
N GLY A 118 15.58 -6.69 -2.14
CA GLY A 118 16.99 -6.35 -2.26
C GLY A 118 17.81 -7.60 -1.96
N LEU A 119 18.61 -8.03 -2.93
CA LEU A 119 19.89 -8.67 -2.65
C LEU A 119 20.96 -7.69 -3.15
#